data_AF-A0A955CG45-F1
#
_entry.id   AF-A0A955CG45-F1
#
_cell.length_a   1.000
_cell.length_b   1.000
_cell.length_c   1.000
_cell.angle_alpha   90.00
_cell.angle_beta   90.00
_cell.angle_gamma   90.00
#
_symmetry.space_group_name_H-M   'P 1'
#
loop_
_entity.id
_entity.type
_entity.pdbx_description
1 polymer ?
#
loop_
_entity_poly.entity_id
_entity_poly.type
_entity_poly.pdbx_seq_one_letter_code
_entity_poly.pdbx_strand_id
1 'polypeptide(L)' 'MENQMKYLASVLGRIMVAMIFLMSAVGNKIPNFGSVAEYMASVGVPAPKLMLAGAIVFLIVGSLSLIVGYRIQIGA' A
#
# COMPACT_ATOMS: atom_id res chain seq x y z
N MET A 1 4.64 32.42 3.24
CA MET A 1 5.55 31.38 2.69
C MET A 1 5.46 30.07 3.48
N GLU A 2 5.37 30.11 4.81
CA GLU A 2 5.30 28.91 5.68
C GLU A 2 4.21 27.88 5.31
N ASN A 3 2.98 28.33 5.01
CA ASN A 3 1.90 27.42 4.63
C ASN A 3 2.19 26.66 3.32
N GLN A 4 2.81 27.30 2.34
CA GLN A 4 3.16 26.66 1.06
C GLN A 4 4.16 25.52 1.28
N MET A 5 5.14 25.71 2.18
CA MET A 5 6.11 24.68 2.55
C MET A 5 5.43 23.48 3.23
N LYS A 6 4.47 23.73 4.13
CA LYS A 6 3.69 22.68 4.80
C LYS A 6 2.86 21.85 3.82
N TYR A 7 2.21 22.50 2.84
CA TYR A 7 1.45 21.81 1.80
C TYR A 7 2.33 20.93 0.92
N LEU A 8 3.47 21.46 0.46
CA LEU A 8 4.42 20.70 -0.35
C LEU A 8 4.97 19.48 0.42
N ALA A 9 5.37 19.67 1.67
CA ALA A 9 5.84 18.58 2.52
C ALA A 9 4.77 17.49 2.73
N SER A 10 3.52 17.89 2.95
CA SER A 10 2.38 16.96 3.09
C SER A 10 2.09 16.17 1.81
N VAL A 11 2.15 16.81 0.63
CA VAL A 11 1.95 16.13 -0.65
C VAL A 11 3.11 15.17 -0.92
N LEU A 12 4.36 15.61 -0.75
CA LEU A 12 5.53 14.74 -0.94
C LEU A 12 5.50 13.53 -0.02
N GLY A 13 5.24 13.73 1.27
CA GLY A 13 5.16 12.63 2.24
C GLY A 13 4.13 11.58 1.85
N ARG A 14 2.94 12.00 1.41
CA ARG A 14 1.89 11.08 0.94
C ARG A 14 2.31 10.30 -0.30
N ILE A 15 2.92 10.97 -1.27
CA ILE A 15 3.39 10.33 -2.50
C ILE A 15 4.50 9.32 -2.20
N MET A 16 5.45 9.65 -1.33
CA MET A 16 6.53 8.75 -0.92
C MET A 16 5.98 7.48 -0.26
N VAL A 17 5.05 7.63 0.68
CA VAL A 17 4.41 6.49 1.37
C VAL A 17 3.57 5.67 0.39
N ALA A 18 2.75 6.32 -0.44
CA ALA A 18 1.91 5.64 -1.43
C ALA A 18 2.74 4.82 -2.44
N MET A 19 3.89 5.36 -2.88
CA MET A 19 4.78 4.64 -3.80
C MET A 19 5.32 3.34 -3.22
N ILE A 20 5.67 3.29 -1.94
CA ILE A 20 6.16 2.05 -1.30
C ILE A 20 5.08 0.96 -1.37
N PHE A 21 3.83 1.30 -1.04
CA PHE A 21 2.72 0.35 -1.07
C PHE A 21 2.35 -0.07 -2.48
N LEU A 22 2.30 0.88 -3.42
CA LEU A 22 1.97 0.60 -4.81
C LEU A 22 3.05 -0.28 -5.47
N MET A 23 4.33 0.00 -5.22
CA MET A 23 5.45 -0.81 -5.68
C MET A 23 5.45 -2.21 -5.05
N SER A 24 5.07 -2.34 -3.77
CA SER A 24 4.92 -3.65 -3.12
C SER A 24 3.84 -4.50 -3.80
N ALA A 25 2.69 -3.90 -4.14
CA ALA A 25 1.60 -4.59 -4.82
C ALA A 25 1.96 -4.95 -6.27
N VAL A 26 2.34 -3.95 -7.08
CA VAL A 26 2.53 -4.08 -8.53
C VAL A 26 3.87 -4.71 -8.87
N GLY A 27 4.94 -4.35 -8.15
CA GLY A 27 6.29 -4.83 -8.43
C GLY A 27 6.62 -6.19 -7.82
N ASN A 28 5.93 -6.59 -6.74
CA ASN A 28 6.24 -7.84 -6.04
C ASN A 28 5.03 -8.79 -5.94
N LYS A 29 3.96 -8.39 -5.24
CA LYS A 29 2.88 -9.32 -4.86
C LYS A 29 2.03 -9.82 -6.02
N ILE A 30 1.79 -9.00 -7.04
CA ILE A 30 1.04 -9.41 -8.24
C ILE A 30 1.87 -10.37 -9.12
N PRO A 31 3.13 -10.04 -9.51
CA PRO A 31 3.95 -10.95 -10.31
C PRO A 31 4.35 -12.23 -9.58
N ASN A 32 4.58 -12.14 -8.27
CA ASN A 32 5.07 -13.25 -7.45
C ASN A 32 3.97 -13.84 -6.55
N PHE A 33 2.70 -13.78 -6.98
CA PHE A 33 1.57 -14.16 -6.14
C PHE A 33 1.69 -15.58 -5.57
N GLY A 34 2.14 -16.54 -6.39
CA GLY A 34 2.32 -17.93 -5.97
C GLY A 34 3.35 -18.09 -4.85
N SER A 35 4.57 -17.59 -5.05
CA SER A 35 5.66 -17.72 -4.07
C SER A 35 5.37 -16.94 -2.78
N VAL A 36 4.72 -15.77 -2.86
CA VAL A 36 4.30 -15.02 -1.69
C VAL A 36 3.20 -15.77 -0.92
N ALA A 37 2.25 -16.39 -1.61
CA ALA A 37 1.21 -17.20 -0.96
C ALA A 37 1.79 -18.47 -0.31
N GLU A 38 2.79 -19.10 -0.92
CA GLU A 38 3.51 -20.24 -0.35
C GLU A 38 4.31 -19.85 0.90
N TYR A 39 5.00 -18.71 0.85
CA TYR A 39 5.67 -18.16 2.04
C TYR A 39 4.68 -17.81 3.15
N MET A 40 3.52 -17.22 2.82
CA MET A 40 2.46 -16.97 3.79
C MET A 40 1.92 -18.28 4.39
N ALA A 41 1.83 -19.35 3.59
CA ALA A 41 1.45 -20.66 4.10
C ALA A 41 2.51 -21.23 5.07
N SER A 42 3.80 -21.06 4.77
CA SER A 42 4.89 -21.61 5.59
C SER A 42 4.99 -20.96 6.97
N VAL A 43 4.55 -19.71 7.10
CA VAL A 43 4.48 -19.00 8.39
C VAL A 43 3.10 -19.12 9.08
N GLY A 44 2.22 -19.98 8.56
CA GLY A 44 0.95 -20.33 9.20
C GLY A 44 -0.20 -19.34 8.96
N VAL A 45 -0.14 -18.51 7.90
CA VAL A 45 -1.25 -17.60 7.58
C VAL A 45 -2.49 -18.41 7.15
N PRO A 46 -3.66 -18.21 7.77
CA PRO A 46 -4.88 -18.86 7.35
C PRO A 46 -5.34 -18.33 5.99
N ALA A 47 -5.77 -19.23 5.09
CA ALA A 47 -6.17 -18.91 3.72
C ALA A 47 -5.21 -17.95 2.97
N PRO A 48 -3.92 -18.32 2.77
CA PRO A 48 -2.88 -17.42 2.25
C PRO A 48 -3.24 -16.68 0.96
N LYS A 49 -3.86 -17.38 0.01
CA LYS A 49 -4.26 -16.80 -1.28
C LYS A 49 -5.35 -15.74 -1.12
N LEU A 50 -6.34 -15.98 -0.26
CA LEU A 50 -7.42 -15.03 0.00
C LEU A 50 -6.89 -13.79 0.74
N MET A 51 -6.06 -14.01 1.76
CA MET A 51 -5.41 -12.93 2.50
C MET A 51 -4.48 -12.10 1.62
N LEU A 52 -3.71 -12.74 0.73
CA LEU A 52 -2.84 -12.04 -0.21
C LEU A 52 -3.64 -11.21 -1.23
N ALA A 53 -4.73 -11.76 -1.77
CA ALA A 53 -5.63 -11.02 -2.66
C ALA A 53 -6.23 -9.79 -1.95
N GLY A 54 -6.72 -9.96 -0.71
CA GLY A 54 -7.20 -8.86 0.12
C GLY A 54 -6.12 -7.81 0.39
N ALA A 55 -4.90 -8.23 0.71
CA ALA A 55 -3.77 -7.35 0.93
C ALA A 55 -3.41 -6.54 -0.33
N ILE A 56 -3.44 -7.14 -1.51
CA ILE A 56 -3.20 -6.43 -2.79
C ILE A 56 -4.27 -5.36 -3.01
N VAL A 57 -5.55 -5.70 -2.82
CA VAL A 57 -6.65 -4.73 -2.94
C VAL A 57 -6.46 -3.57 -1.96
N PHE A 58 -6.15 -3.85 -0.69
CA PHE A 58 -5.89 -2.82 0.30
C PHE A 58 -4.68 -1.93 -0.03
N LEU A 59 -3.58 -2.52 -0.51
CA LEU A 59 -2.39 -1.77 -0.91
C LEU A 59 -2.69 -0.82 -2.07
N ILE A 60 -3.43 -1.29 -3.08
CA ILE A 60 -3.80 -0.47 -4.23
C ILE A 60 -4.77 0.62 -3.80
N VAL A 61 -5.90 0.27 -3.18
CA VAL A 61 -6.90 1.26 -2.76
C VAL A 61 -6.31 2.27 -1.77
N GLY A 62 -5.52 1.82 -0.79
CA GLY A 62 -4.88 2.68 0.19
C GLY A 62 -3.84 3.62 -0.43
N SER A 63 -3.00 3.14 -1.34
CA SER A 63 -2.03 3.99 -2.05
C SER A 63 -2.72 5.02 -2.95
N LEU A 64 -3.78 4.66 -3.68
CA LEU A 64 -4.58 5.63 -4.43
C LEU A 64 -5.24 6.66 -3.51
N SER A 65 -5.78 6.24 -2.37
CA SER A 65 -6.40 7.15 -1.39
C SER A 65 -5.40 8.18 -0.86
N LEU A 66 -4.15 7.77 -0.60
CA LEU A 66 -3.06 8.65 -0.18
C LEU A 66 -2.69 9.67 -1.26
N ILE A 67 -2.57 9.23 -2.53
CA ILE A 67 -2.23 10.09 -3.67
C ILE A 67 -3.31 11.15 -3.89
N VAL A 68 -4.58 10.75 -3.90
CA VAL A 68 -5.73 11.65 -4.08
C VAL A 68 -5.96 12.54 -2.85
N GLY A 69 -5.45 12.14 -1.68
CA GLY A 69 -5.70 12.83 -0.42
C GLY A 69 -7.11 12.59 0.13
N TYR A 70 -7.74 11.49 -0.25
CA TYR A 70 -9.06 11.13 0.22
C TYR A 70 -8.96 10.46 1.60
N ARG A 71 -9.66 11.00 2.61
CA ARG A 71 -9.82 10.43 3.96
C ARG A 71 -8.53 9.93 4.63
N ILE A 72 -7.46 10.72 4.51
CA ILE A 72 -6.11 10.43 5.02
C ILE A 72 -6.03 10.28 6.55
N GLN A 73 -7.05 10.74 7.28
CA GLN A 73 -7.10 10.75 8.76
C GLN A 73 -7.65 9.44 9.36
N ILE A 74 -8.24 8.55 8.55
CA ILE A 74 -8.87 7.33 9.09
C ILE A 74 -7.82 6.26 9.44
N GLY A 75 -6.58 6.40 8.96
CA GLY A 75 -5.48 5.47 9.21
C GLY A 75 -4.18 6.11 9.71
N ALA A 76 -4.19 7.39 10.09
CA ALA A 76 -3.08 8.10 10.73
C ALA A 76 -3.41 8.33 12.21
#